data_AF-A0A1G4P9F3-F1
#
_entry.id   AF-A0A1G4P9F3-F1
#
_cell.length_a   1.000
_cell.length_b   1.000
_cell.length_c   1.000
_cell.angle_alpha   90.00
_cell.angle_beta   90.00
_cell.angle_gamma   90.00
#
_symmetry.space_group_name_H-M   'P 1'
#
loop_
_entity.id
_entity.type
_entity.pdbx_description
1 polymer ?
#
loop_
_entity_poly.entity_id
_entity_poly.type
_entity_poly.pdbx_seq_one_letter_code
_entity_poly.pdbx_strand_id
1 'polypeptide(L)'
;MLYKPFVKHEYAVHYAAPLRMELLDKSHAAKKNKYRIFLSGDQPWGLVKTEAESDRRVAVVKDSYGNALIPFLLPHYKEIYVIDPRQFDQPLVPFLKKRQVRELLFLNNTEVAMYDRFLQQIGKLLTPPRAAAK
;
A
#
# COMPACT_ATOMS: atom_id res chain seq x y z
N MET A 1 22.18 11.75 -0.41
CA MET A 1 21.95 10.77 -1.50
C MET A 1 20.50 10.29 -1.40
N LEU A 2 19.68 10.46 -2.44
CA LEU A 2 18.30 9.96 -2.50
C LEU A 2 18.31 8.56 -3.12
N TYR A 3 17.78 7.55 -2.42
CA TYR A 3 17.58 6.23 -3.03
C TYR A 3 16.63 6.37 -4.23
N LYS A 4 17.08 5.93 -5.40
CA LYS A 4 16.27 5.84 -6.61
C LYS A 4 16.03 4.37 -6.88
N PRO A 5 14.77 3.92 -7.02
CA PRO A 5 14.51 2.55 -7.44
C PRO A 5 15.20 2.31 -8.79
N PHE A 6 16.01 1.25 -8.87
CA PHE A 6 16.74 0.91 -10.09
C PHE A 6 15.91 0.08 -11.08
N VAL A 7 14.63 -0.12 -10.77
CA VAL A 7 13.68 -0.94 -11.55
C VAL A 7 12.56 -0.05 -12.05
N LYS A 8 12.24 -0.18 -13.34
CA LYS A 8 11.09 0.52 -13.94
C LYS A 8 9.81 0.06 -13.28
N HIS A 9 8.89 1.00 -13.10
CA HIS A 9 7.64 0.74 -12.41
C HIS A 9 6.55 1.72 -12.84
N GLU A 10 5.31 1.30 -12.62
CA GLU A 10 4.12 2.14 -12.70
C GLU A 10 3.42 2.13 -11.35
N TYR A 11 2.95 3.29 -10.90
CA TYR A 11 2.13 3.42 -9.70
C TYR A 11 0.74 3.99 -10.05
N ALA A 12 -0.30 3.26 -9.64
CA ALA A 12 -1.69 3.70 -9.80
C ALA A 12 -2.44 3.60 -8.47
N VAL A 13 -3.07 4.70 -8.06
CA VAL A 13 -4.00 4.75 -6.93
C VAL A 13 -5.40 4.44 -7.42
N HIS A 14 -6.18 3.71 -6.61
CA HIS A 14 -7.51 3.27 -7.00
C HIS A 14 -8.58 3.92 -6.11
N TYR A 15 -9.38 4.79 -6.75
CA TYR A 15 -10.64 5.31 -6.20
C TYR A 15 -11.81 4.74 -7.02
N ALA A 16 -12.73 5.58 -7.51
CA ALA A 16 -13.73 5.20 -8.50
C ALA A 16 -13.09 4.77 -9.84
N ALA A 17 -11.98 5.41 -10.21
CA ALA A 17 -11.15 5.03 -11.35
C ALA A 17 -9.66 5.02 -10.96
N PRO A 18 -8.81 4.26 -11.68
CA PRO A 18 -7.36 4.29 -11.45
C PRO A 18 -6.77 5.65 -11.83
N LEU A 19 -5.97 6.22 -10.93
CA LEU A 19 -5.20 7.45 -11.14
C LEU A 19 -3.72 7.11 -11.13
N ARG A 20 -3.02 7.32 -12.25
CA ARG A 20 -1.56 7.18 -12.30
C ARG A 20 -0.90 8.31 -11.55
N MET A 21 0.11 7.99 -10.75
CA MET A 21 0.83 8.93 -9.91
C MET A 21 2.32 8.61 -9.90
N GLU A 22 3.14 9.60 -9.54
CA GLU A 22 4.55 9.39 -9.26
C GLU A 22 4.72 8.69 -7.91
N LEU A 23 5.43 7.55 -7.90
CA LEU A 23 5.76 6.85 -6.64
C LEU A 23 6.62 7.74 -5.73
N LEU A 24 7.53 8.51 -6.35
CA LEU A 24 8.44 9.47 -5.71
C LEU A 24 8.19 10.88 -6.28
N ASP A 25 7.11 11.53 -5.84
CA ASP A 25 6.73 12.88 -6.31
C ASP A 25 7.64 13.97 -5.70
N LYS A 26 8.70 14.28 -6.45
CA LYS A 26 9.68 15.30 -6.05
C LYS A 26 9.11 16.72 -5.98
N SER A 27 7.90 16.98 -6.51
CA SER A 27 7.25 18.30 -6.35
C SER A 27 7.02 18.65 -4.87
N HIS A 28 6.97 17.65 -4.00
CA HIS A 28 6.85 17.83 -2.55
C HIS A 28 8.13 18.30 -1.85
N ALA A 29 9.30 18.21 -2.50
CA ALA A 29 10.58 18.64 -1.89
C ALA A 29 10.60 20.14 -1.53
N ALA A 30 9.90 20.97 -2.30
CA ALA A 30 9.77 22.40 -2.06
C ALA A 30 8.58 22.78 -1.14
N LYS A 31 7.75 21.81 -0.75
CA LYS A 31 6.53 22.04 0.06
C LYS A 31 6.82 21.87 1.55
N LYS A 32 5.92 22.39 2.40
CA LYS A 32 6.02 22.27 3.87
C LYS A 32 6.11 20.81 4.33
N ASN A 33 5.23 19.95 3.79
CA ASN A 33 5.26 18.52 4.08
C ASN A 33 6.06 17.78 3.00
N LYS A 34 7.37 17.69 3.22
CA LYS A 34 8.33 17.02 2.33
C LYS A 34 8.16 15.50 2.31
N TYR A 35 7.61 14.91 3.36
CA TYR A 35 7.41 13.46 3.46
C TYR A 35 6.49 12.91 2.35
N ARG A 36 5.60 13.76 1.82
CA ARG A 36 4.74 13.43 0.68
C ARG A 36 5.49 13.16 -0.63
N ILE A 37 6.82 13.25 -0.66
CA ILE A 37 7.59 12.66 -1.76
C ILE A 37 7.21 11.19 -1.93
N PHE A 38 6.97 10.45 -0.85
CA PHE A 38 6.58 9.05 -0.91
C PHE A 38 5.07 8.91 -1.15
N LEU A 39 4.69 8.33 -2.29
CA LEU A 39 3.31 7.98 -2.67
C LEU A 39 2.32 9.17 -2.69
N SER A 40 2.83 10.40 -2.64
CA SER A 40 2.03 11.61 -2.44
C SER A 40 1.15 11.60 -1.19
N GLY A 41 1.43 10.73 -0.22
CA GLY A 41 0.70 10.58 1.04
C GLY A 41 -0.09 9.27 1.15
N ASP A 42 -1.12 9.30 1.99
CA ASP A 42 -1.95 8.14 2.31
C ASP A 42 -3.15 8.04 1.36
N GLN A 43 -3.39 6.83 0.85
CA GLN A 43 -4.35 6.53 -0.20
C GLN A 43 -5.13 5.26 0.18
N PRO A 44 -6.41 5.11 -0.22
CA PRO A 44 -7.20 3.91 0.09
C PRO A 44 -6.47 2.62 -0.26
N TRP A 45 -6.05 2.51 -1.51
CA TRP A 45 -5.02 1.58 -1.93
C TRP A 45 -4.42 1.99 -3.28
N GLY A 46 -3.26 1.44 -3.59
CA GLY A 46 -2.64 1.57 -4.90
C GLY A 46 -1.89 0.30 -5.29
N LEU A 47 -1.61 0.19 -6.58
CA LEU A 47 -0.83 -0.88 -7.18
C LEU A 47 0.45 -0.30 -7.75
N VAL A 48 1.59 -0.84 -7.30
CA VAL A 48 2.88 -0.66 -7.97
C VAL A 48 3.14 -1.91 -8.81
N LYS A 49 3.28 -1.75 -10.12
CA LYS A 49 3.78 -2.79 -11.01
C LYS A 49 5.24 -2.51 -11.32
N THR A 50 6.07 -3.55 -11.33
CA THR A 50 7.52 -3.41 -11.57
C THR A 50 7.97 -4.32 -12.69
N GLU A 51 9.12 -4.01 -13.29
CA GLU A 51 9.85 -4.90 -14.19
C GLU A 51 10.87 -5.78 -13.43
N ALA A 52 10.65 -6.07 -12.14
CA ALA A 52 11.53 -6.98 -11.40
C ALA A 52 11.46 -8.40 -11.99
N GLU A 53 12.59 -9.10 -12.02
CA GLU A 53 12.68 -10.52 -12.41
C GLU A 53 12.15 -11.43 -11.28
N SER A 54 10.86 -11.31 -11.02
CA SER A 54 10.15 -12.00 -9.95
C SER A 54 8.69 -12.17 -10.35
N ASP A 55 8.06 -13.27 -9.96
CA ASP A 55 6.60 -13.45 -10.06
C ASP A 55 5.88 -13.19 -8.73
N ARG A 56 6.63 -12.76 -7.71
CA ARG A 56 6.09 -12.54 -6.36
C ARG A 56 5.18 -11.32 -6.34
N ARG A 57 4.11 -11.43 -5.56
CA ARG A 57 3.12 -10.36 -5.31
C ARG A 57 2.94 -10.22 -3.82
N VAL A 58 3.00 -9.00 -3.33
CA VAL A 58 2.84 -8.68 -1.90
C VAL A 58 1.76 -7.63 -1.70
N ALA A 59 0.98 -7.78 -0.63
CA ALA A 59 0.15 -6.71 -0.10
C ALA A 59 0.80 -6.12 1.14
N VAL A 60 0.83 -4.80 1.21
CA VAL A 60 1.40 -4.03 2.31
C VAL A 60 0.27 -3.26 2.97
N VAL A 61 -0.11 -3.67 4.18
CA VAL A 61 -1.07 -2.93 5.01
C VAL A 61 -0.28 -1.99 5.92
N LYS A 62 -0.47 -0.68 5.71
CA LYS A 62 0.41 0.33 6.27
C LYS A 62 -0.31 1.56 6.82
N ASP A 63 0.36 2.28 7.70
CA ASP A 63 0.07 3.66 8.06
C ASP A 63 0.98 4.62 7.26
N SER A 64 1.04 5.89 7.63
CA SER A 64 1.89 6.85 6.91
C SER A 64 3.38 6.47 6.93
N TYR A 65 3.86 5.75 7.95
CA TYR A 65 5.27 5.36 8.10
C TYR A 65 5.73 4.42 6.98
N GLY A 66 4.84 3.54 6.51
CA GLY A 66 5.14 2.57 5.46
C GLY A 66 5.41 3.19 4.08
N ASN A 67 4.99 4.44 3.84
CA ASN A 67 5.14 5.10 2.53
C ASN A 67 6.60 5.13 2.06
N ALA A 68 7.52 5.44 2.98
CA ALA A 68 8.94 5.52 2.67
C ALA A 68 9.61 4.17 2.40
N LEU A 69 9.00 3.05 2.84
CA LEU A 69 9.58 1.72 2.65
C LEU A 69 9.17 1.08 1.31
N ILE A 70 8.01 1.45 0.75
CA ILE A 70 7.52 0.88 -0.52
C ILE A 70 8.57 0.92 -1.65
N PRO A 71 9.32 2.02 -1.88
CA PRO A 71 10.37 2.07 -2.91
C PRO A 71 11.42 0.96 -2.83
N PHE A 72 11.70 0.45 -1.63
CA PHE A 72 12.70 -0.61 -1.41
C PHE A 72 12.16 -2.00 -1.76
N LEU A 73 10.84 -2.17 -1.88
CA LEU A 73 10.22 -3.43 -2.28
C LEU A 73 10.25 -3.64 -3.80
N LEU A 74 10.41 -2.57 -4.59
CA LEU A 74 10.32 -2.61 -6.05
C LEU A 74 11.19 -3.70 -6.72
N PRO A 75 12.46 -3.91 -6.31
CA PRO A 75 13.30 -4.92 -6.95
C PRO A 75 12.91 -6.37 -6.65
N HIS A 76 12.01 -6.61 -5.70
CA HIS A 76 11.73 -7.95 -5.18
C HIS A 76 10.37 -8.52 -5.64
N TYR A 77 9.47 -7.64 -6.08
CA TYR A 77 8.06 -7.97 -6.31
C TYR A 77 7.57 -7.41 -7.65
N LYS A 78 6.88 -8.24 -8.42
CA LYS A 78 6.19 -7.87 -9.66
C LYS A 78 5.04 -6.91 -9.42
N GLU A 79 4.30 -7.17 -8.35
CA GLU A 79 3.15 -6.36 -7.93
C GLU A 79 3.20 -6.12 -6.43
N ILE A 80 3.06 -4.84 -6.04
CA ILE A 80 2.97 -4.41 -4.65
C ILE A 80 1.63 -3.67 -4.47
N TYR A 81 0.76 -4.26 -3.66
CA TYR A 81 -0.53 -3.68 -3.31
C TYR A 81 -0.39 -2.89 -2.02
N VAL A 82 -0.35 -1.57 -2.09
CA VAL A 82 -0.23 -0.69 -0.93
C VAL A 82 -1.62 -0.35 -0.43
N ILE A 83 -1.96 -0.71 0.81
CA ILE A 83 -3.32 -0.64 1.36
C ILE A 83 -3.28 0.15 2.66
N ASP A 84 -4.15 1.15 2.78
CA ASP A 84 -4.33 1.91 4.01
C ASP A 84 -5.62 1.47 4.73
N PRO A 85 -5.52 0.83 5.91
CA PRO A 85 -6.69 0.30 6.61
C PRO A 85 -7.67 1.41 7.03
N ARG A 86 -7.25 2.68 7.07
CA ARG A 86 -8.12 3.81 7.45
C ARG A 86 -9.13 4.15 6.36
N GLN A 87 -8.84 3.80 5.11
CA GLN A 87 -9.58 4.24 3.93
C GLN A 87 -9.98 3.09 3.00
N PHE A 88 -9.46 1.88 3.21
CA PHE A 88 -9.82 0.70 2.44
C PHE A 88 -11.13 0.07 2.95
N ASP A 89 -12.11 -0.07 2.05
CA ASP A 89 -13.50 -0.44 2.35
C ASP A 89 -13.91 -1.82 1.81
N GLN A 90 -12.97 -2.55 1.21
CA GLN A 90 -13.22 -3.88 0.64
C GLN A 90 -12.77 -5.00 1.60
N PRO A 91 -13.38 -6.20 1.54
CA PRO A 91 -12.87 -7.37 2.25
C PRO A 91 -11.46 -7.75 1.73
N LEU A 92 -10.45 -7.70 2.61
CA LEU A 92 -9.05 -7.87 2.21
C LEU A 92 -8.77 -9.27 1.64
N VAL A 93 -9.24 -10.32 2.32
CA VAL A 93 -8.92 -11.71 1.92
C VAL A 93 -9.46 -12.04 0.51
N PRO A 94 -10.73 -11.78 0.17
CA PRO A 94 -11.22 -11.93 -1.21
C PRO A 94 -10.47 -11.05 -2.21
N PHE A 95 -10.16 -9.81 -1.83
CA PHE A 95 -9.43 -8.86 -2.69
C PHE A 95 -8.06 -9.40 -3.11
N LEU A 96 -7.30 -9.97 -2.16
CA LEU A 96 -5.98 -10.55 -2.37
C LEU A 96 -6.04 -11.87 -3.15
N LYS A 97 -6.99 -12.76 -2.82
CA LYS A 97 -7.19 -14.04 -3.51
C LYS A 97 -7.46 -13.84 -5.01
N LYS A 98 -8.35 -12.92 -5.36
CA LYS A 98 -8.67 -12.58 -6.77
C LYS A 98 -7.44 -12.14 -7.57
N ARG A 99 -6.44 -11.59 -6.89
CA ARG A 99 -5.19 -11.05 -7.48
C ARG A 99 -3.98 -11.97 -7.30
N GLN A 100 -4.20 -13.18 -6.78
CA GLN A 100 -3.16 -14.19 -6.55
C GLN A 100 -2.02 -13.67 -5.66
N VAL A 101 -2.32 -12.77 -4.74
CA VAL A 101 -1.34 -12.27 -3.75
C VAL A 101 -1.17 -13.33 -2.66
N ARG A 102 0.08 -13.73 -2.41
CA ARG A 102 0.42 -14.80 -1.44
C ARG A 102 1.19 -14.30 -0.22
N GLU A 103 1.67 -13.06 -0.25
CA GLU A 103 2.43 -12.44 0.82
C GLU A 103 1.66 -11.23 1.36
N LEU A 104 1.54 -11.14 2.68
CA LEU A 104 0.93 -10.01 3.39
C LEU A 104 1.95 -9.46 4.40
N LEU A 105 2.26 -8.18 4.28
CA LEU A 105 3.21 -7.46 5.12
C LEU A 105 2.48 -6.31 5.84
N PHE A 106 2.64 -6.24 7.17
CA PHE A 106 2.17 -5.10 7.95
C PHE A 106 3.35 -4.16 8.20
N LEU A 107 3.25 -2.92 7.74
CA LEU A 107 4.28 -1.89 7.93
C LEU A 107 3.67 -0.67 8.63
N ASN A 108 3.74 -0.67 9.95
CA ASN A 108 3.13 0.37 10.76
C ASN A 108 4.12 0.88 11.80
N ASN A 109 4.00 2.15 12.16
CA ASN A 109 4.67 2.65 13.36
C ASN A 109 4.13 1.90 14.59
N THR A 110 5.00 1.59 15.54
CA THR A 110 4.65 0.84 16.75
C THR A 110 3.60 1.55 17.59
N GLU A 111 3.68 2.88 17.73
CA GLU A 111 2.71 3.67 18.50
C GLU A 111 1.35 3.69 17.79
N VAL A 112 1.33 3.87 16.47
CA VAL A 112 0.10 3.84 15.67
C VAL A 112 -0.56 2.47 15.74
N ALA A 113 0.23 1.40 15.69
CA ALA A 113 -0.25 0.03 15.83
C ALA A 113 -0.82 -0.28 17.22
N MET A 114 -0.53 0.53 18.24
CA MET A 114 -1.10 0.38 19.59
C MET A 114 -2.40 1.18 19.78
N TYR A 115 -2.79 2.05 18.85
CA TYR A 115 -4.04 2.78 18.97
C TYR A 115 -5.24 1.89 18.62
N ASP A 116 -6.17 1.75 19.57
CA ASP A 116 -7.38 0.92 19.42
C ASP A 116 -8.14 1.19 18.13
N ARG A 117 -8.28 2.47 17.75
CA ARG A 117 -8.97 2.84 16.50
C ARG A 117 -8.29 2.25 15.27
N PHE A 118 -6.95 2.25 15.24
CA PHE A 118 -6.18 1.72 14.13
C PHE A 118 -6.21 0.18 14.13
N LEU A 119 -6.11 -0.44 15.29
CA LEU A 119 -6.29 -1.89 15.46
C LEU A 119 -7.68 -2.35 15.00
N GLN A 120 -8.74 -1.60 15.32
CA GLN A 120 -10.09 -1.87 14.84
C GLN A 120 -10.18 -1.77 13.30
N GLN A 121 -9.49 -0.81 12.69
CA GLN A 121 -9.43 -0.68 11.24
C GLN A 121 -8.75 -1.89 10.59
N ILE A 122 -7.60 -2.33 11.14
CA ILE A 122 -6.95 -3.58 10.70
C ILE A 122 -7.87 -4.80 10.91
N GLY A 123 -8.54 -4.89 12.06
CA GLY A 123 -9.45 -5.99 12.38
C GLY A 123 -10.60 -6.10 11.37
N LYS A 124 -11.17 -4.97 10.95
CA LYS A 124 -12.22 -4.92 9.91
C LYS A 124 -11.75 -5.50 8.57
N LEU A 125 -10.48 -5.31 8.19
CA LEU A 125 -9.91 -5.87 6.95
C LEU A 125 -9.91 -7.40 6.97
N LEU A 126 -9.60 -7.98 8.13
CA LEU A 126 -9.41 -9.42 8.30
C LEU A 126 -10.71 -10.15 8.66
N THR A 127 -11.76 -9.42 9.00
CA THR A 127 -13.05 -10.01 9.36
C THR A 127 -13.74 -10.48 8.08
N PRO A 128 -14.10 -11.77 7.96
CA PRO A 128 -14.87 -12.24 6.82
C PRO A 128 -16.22 -11.51 6.79
N PRO A 129 -16.82 -11.28 5.61
CA PRO A 129 -18.21 -10.89 5.54
C PRO A 129 -19.03 -11.90 6.37
N ARG A 130 -19.85 -11.43 7.31
CA ARG A 130 -20.81 -12.33 7.98
C ARG A 130 -21.58 -13.04 6.86
N ALA A 131 -21.55 -14.37 6.85
CA ALA A 131 -22.42 -15.13 5.98
C ALA A 131 -23.84 -14.62 6.23
N ALA A 132 -24.52 -14.17 5.18
CA ALA A 132 -25.95 -13.90 5.27
C ALA A 132 -26.58 -15.19 5.82
N ALA A 133 -27.23 -15.10 6.98
CA ALA A 133 -28.03 -16.19 7.50
C ALA A 133 -29.00 -16.59 6.38
N LYS A 134 -28.93 -17.85 5.97
CA LYS A 134 -29.89 -18.43 5.02
C LYS A 134 -31.28 -18.47 5.65
#